data_AF-A0A0B6YFQ6-F1
#
_entry.id   AF-A0A0B6YFQ6-F1
#
_cell.length_a   1.000
_cell.length_b   1.000
_cell.length_c   1.000
_cell.angle_alpha   90.00
_cell.angle_beta   90.00
_cell.angle_gamma   90.00
#
_symmetry.space_group_name_H-M   'P 1'
#
loop_
_entity.id
_entity.type
_entity.pdbx_description
1 polymer ?
#
loop_
_entity_poly.entity_id
_entity_poly.type
_entity_poly.pdbx_seq_one_letter_code
_entity_poly.pdbx_strand_id
1 'polypeptide(L)'
;NCLYESYCLKNYNNGHCDNGCNTVECDWDGLDCDTGLAKLVPGTLFIIVLIEPQEFQEIKREFVRQLGHVLRAVVRIRKAATGEEMIYPWEGETSDNNDSVLQRTKRWAESLVKKHTWREKRSALIGTKVF
;
A
#
# COMPACT_ATOMS: atom_id res chain seq x y z
N ASN A 1 -15.69 15.30 -3.74
CA ASN A 1 -14.32 15.75 -3.48
C ASN A 1 -14.20 15.95 -1.99
N CYS A 2 -13.22 15.34 -1.32
CA CYS A 2 -13.03 15.52 0.12
C CYS A 2 -12.58 16.95 0.41
N LEU A 3 -13.33 17.69 1.23
CA LEU A 3 -13.09 19.11 1.46
C LEU A 3 -11.79 19.37 2.23
N TYR A 4 -11.40 18.42 3.09
CA TYR A 4 -10.20 18.46 3.94
C TYR A 4 -9.21 17.35 3.58
N GLU A 5 -8.97 17.14 2.30
CA GLU A 5 -8.17 16.04 1.74
C GLU A 5 -6.85 15.78 2.49
N SER A 6 -6.03 16.81 2.73
CA SER A 6 -4.73 16.65 3.40
C SER A 6 -4.82 16.33 4.89
N TYR A 7 -5.90 16.78 5.55
CA TYR A 7 -6.19 16.44 6.94
C TYR A 7 -6.68 14.99 7.02
N CYS A 8 -7.67 14.62 6.21
CA CYS A 8 -8.23 13.28 6.20
C CYS A 8 -7.20 12.24 5.80
N LEU A 9 -6.33 12.52 4.83
CA LEU A 9 -5.23 11.62 4.47
C LEU A 9 -4.26 11.34 5.64
N LYS A 10 -3.96 12.35 6.45
CA LYS A 10 -3.05 12.21 7.60
C LYS A 10 -3.67 11.43 8.75
N ASN A 11 -4.98 11.54 8.92
CA ASN A 11 -5.72 10.88 9.99
C ASN A 11 -6.40 9.57 9.60
N TYR A 12 -6.41 9.23 8.31
CA TYR A 12 -7.04 8.01 7.80
C TYR A 12 -6.59 6.73 8.52
N ASN A 13 -7.53 6.00 9.12
CA ASN A 13 -7.31 4.72 9.81
C ASN A 13 -6.18 4.82 10.87
N ASN A 14 -6.15 5.91 11.63
CA ASN A 14 -5.20 6.16 12.71
C ASN A 14 -5.71 5.65 14.08
N GLY A 15 -6.95 5.16 14.15
CA GLY A 15 -7.63 4.72 15.38
C GLY A 15 -8.39 5.81 16.14
N HIS A 16 -8.53 7.00 15.56
CA HIS A 16 -9.26 8.13 16.13
C HIS A 16 -10.35 8.61 15.18
N CYS A 17 -11.60 8.63 15.63
CA CYS A 17 -12.72 9.03 14.79
C CYS A 17 -12.73 10.55 14.53
N ASP A 18 -12.45 10.94 13.30
CA ASP A 18 -12.57 12.26 12.74
C ASP A 18 -13.90 12.40 11.95
N ASN A 19 -14.95 12.87 12.62
CA ASN A 19 -16.29 13.02 12.01
C ASN A 19 -16.31 13.88 10.73
N GLY A 20 -15.37 14.82 10.57
CA GLY A 20 -15.24 15.62 9.35
C GLY A 20 -14.72 14.83 8.14
N CYS A 21 -14.08 13.68 8.37
CA CYS A 21 -13.56 12.75 7.36
C CYS A 21 -14.46 11.51 7.18
N ASN A 22 -15.44 11.32 8.08
CA ASN A 22 -16.37 10.19 8.06
C ASN A 22 -17.50 10.39 7.03
N THR A 23 -17.13 10.58 5.76
CA THR A 23 -18.05 10.76 4.64
C THR A 23 -17.64 9.89 3.45
N VAL A 24 -18.56 9.65 2.52
CA VAL A 24 -18.28 8.84 1.31
C VAL A 24 -17.14 9.45 0.50
N GLU A 25 -17.12 10.78 0.36
CA GLU A 25 -16.12 11.49 -0.43
C GLU A 25 -14.74 11.57 0.22
N CYS A 26 -14.62 11.25 1.52
CA CYS A 26 -13.38 11.19 2.30
C CYS A 26 -13.06 9.77 2.79
N ASP A 27 -13.69 8.74 2.20
CA ASP A 27 -13.43 7.32 2.48
C ASP A 27 -13.71 6.87 3.92
N TRP A 28 -14.76 7.44 4.54
CA TRP A 28 -15.24 7.03 5.87
C TRP A 28 -14.19 7.06 6.97
N ASP A 29 -13.24 8.00 6.87
CA ASP A 29 -12.12 8.12 7.82
C ASP A 29 -11.34 6.81 8.02
N GLY A 30 -11.30 5.96 6.98
CA GLY A 30 -10.66 4.65 7.06
C GLY A 30 -11.30 3.68 8.06
N LEU A 31 -12.57 3.91 8.42
CA LEU A 31 -13.38 3.17 9.40
C LEU A 31 -13.02 3.44 10.86
N ASP A 32 -12.29 4.50 11.20
CA ASP A 32 -12.01 4.86 12.60
C ASP A 32 -13.27 5.20 13.41
N CYS A 33 -14.33 5.64 12.73
CA CYS A 33 -15.63 5.90 13.34
C CYS A 33 -16.57 4.69 13.40
N ASP A 34 -16.21 3.57 12.74
CA ASP A 34 -17.04 2.37 12.74
C ASP A 34 -16.74 1.51 13.98
N THR A 35 -17.72 1.42 14.88
CA THR A 35 -17.63 0.64 16.12
C THR A 35 -18.24 -0.75 15.99
N GLY A 36 -18.75 -1.09 14.81
CA GLY A 36 -19.38 -2.38 14.52
C GLY A 36 -18.38 -3.52 14.32
N LEU A 37 -18.93 -4.73 14.17
CA LEU A 37 -18.14 -5.89 13.76
C LEU A 37 -17.69 -5.74 12.30
N ALA A 38 -16.38 -5.71 12.09
CA ALA A 38 -15.80 -5.62 10.76
C ALA A 38 -16.24 -6.80 9.87
N LYS A 39 -16.87 -6.49 8.73
CA LYS A 39 -17.25 -7.47 7.72
C LYS A 39 -16.15 -7.59 6.68
N LEU A 40 -15.23 -8.54 6.89
CA LEU A 40 -14.10 -8.76 5.99
C LEU A 40 -14.49 -9.64 4.80
N VAL A 41 -13.96 -9.29 3.63
CA VAL A 41 -14.04 -10.14 2.44
C VAL A 41 -13.17 -11.39 2.67
N PRO A 42 -13.64 -12.61 2.33
CA PRO A 42 -12.84 -13.83 2.46
C PRO A 42 -11.53 -13.75 1.67
N GLY A 43 -10.45 -14.21 2.29
CA GLY A 43 -9.11 -14.24 1.69
C GLY A 43 -8.19 -13.13 2.19
N THR A 44 -7.05 -12.96 1.53
CA THR A 44 -6.08 -11.90 1.82
C THR A 44 -5.42 -11.48 0.52
N LEU A 45 -5.45 -10.19 0.24
CA LEU A 45 -4.75 -9.60 -0.89
C LEU A 45 -3.32 -9.31 -0.43
N PHE A 46 -2.31 -9.85 -1.12
CA PHE A 46 -0.94 -9.40 -0.93
C PHE A 46 -0.46 -8.64 -2.16
N ILE A 47 0.37 -7.63 -1.94
CA ILE A 47 0.95 -6.79 -3.00
C ILE A 47 2.45 -6.67 -2.74
N ILE A 48 3.22 -6.75 -3.83
CA ILE A 48 4.65 -6.41 -3.81
C ILE A 48 4.78 -4.98 -4.30
N VAL A 49 5.29 -4.11 -3.45
CA VAL A 49 5.60 -2.71 -3.74
C VAL A 49 7.11 -2.58 -3.86
N LEU A 50 7.60 -1.99 -4.96
CA LEU A 50 9.05 -1.81 -5.19
C LEU A 50 9.58 -0.58 -4.43
N ILE A 51 9.34 -0.56 -3.12
CA ILE A 51 9.76 0.46 -2.14
C ILE A 51 10.29 -0.30 -0.93
N GLU A 52 11.36 0.16 -0.31
CA GLU A 52 11.90 -0.46 0.90
C GLU A 52 10.90 -0.40 2.07
N PRO A 53 10.84 -1.41 2.96
CA PRO A 53 9.85 -1.45 4.02
C PRO A 53 9.83 -0.19 4.90
N GLN A 54 11.00 0.39 5.19
CA GLN A 54 11.13 1.59 6.00
C GLN A 54 10.47 2.80 5.33
N GLU A 55 10.68 2.99 4.03
CA GLU A 55 10.04 4.06 3.26
C GLU A 55 8.55 3.79 3.05
N PHE A 56 8.17 2.52 2.86
CA PHE A 56 6.76 2.14 2.74
C PHE A 56 5.95 2.48 3.99
N GLN A 57 6.54 2.34 5.18
CA GLN A 57 5.87 2.71 6.45
C GLN A 57 5.44 4.18 6.48
N GLU A 58 6.21 5.08 5.86
CA GLU A 58 5.91 6.51 5.81
C GLU A 58 4.72 6.83 4.89
N ILE A 59 4.55 6.05 3.81
CA ILE A 59 3.50 6.27 2.80
C ILE A 59 2.31 5.32 2.93
N LYS A 60 2.34 4.36 3.87
CA LYS A 60 1.37 3.25 3.93
C LYS A 60 -0.09 3.71 3.98
N ARG A 61 -0.39 4.83 4.67
CA ARG A 61 -1.75 5.39 4.76
C ARG A 61 -2.26 5.85 3.40
N GLU A 62 -1.43 6.60 2.69
CA GLU A 62 -1.74 7.05 1.33
C GLU A 62 -1.90 5.87 0.38
N PHE A 63 -0.99 4.89 0.47
CA PHE A 63 -1.07 3.68 -0.33
C PHE A 63 -2.40 2.93 -0.14
N VAL A 64 -2.81 2.63 1.10
CA VAL A 64 -4.05 1.89 1.34
C VAL A 64 -5.30 2.67 0.97
N ARG A 65 -5.29 4.00 1.16
CA ARG A 65 -6.41 4.86 0.77
C ARG A 65 -6.57 4.92 -0.74
N GLN A 66 -5.46 5.12 -1.48
CA GLN A 66 -5.48 5.08 -2.95
C GLN A 66 -5.89 3.71 -3.49
N LEU A 67 -5.39 2.63 -2.90
CA LEU A 67 -5.83 1.27 -3.25
C LEU A 67 -7.32 1.08 -2.99
N GLY A 68 -7.84 1.62 -1.89
CA GLY A 68 -9.27 1.62 -1.57
C GLY A 68 -10.11 2.33 -2.63
N HIS A 69 -9.66 3.48 -3.13
CA HIS A 69 -10.31 4.16 -4.25
C HIS A 69 -10.36 3.30 -5.51
N VAL A 70 -9.26 2.61 -5.85
CA VAL A 70 -9.20 1.73 -7.02
C VAL A 70 -10.15 0.54 -6.87
N LEU A 71 -10.19 -0.07 -5.68
CA LEU A 71 -11.04 -1.23 -5.38
C LEU A 71 -12.49 -0.87 -5.05
N ARG A 72 -12.79 0.41 -4.84
CA ARG A 72 -14.08 0.92 -4.35
C ARG A 72 -14.51 0.23 -3.04
N ALA A 73 -13.55 0.03 -2.15
CA ALA A 73 -13.74 -0.60 -0.84
C ALA A 73 -12.74 0.01 0.15
N VAL A 74 -13.07 0.01 1.45
CA VAL A 74 -12.08 0.37 2.46
C VAL A 74 -11.10 -0.79 2.63
N VAL A 75 -9.80 -0.50 2.44
CA VAL A 75 -8.71 -1.46 2.60
C VAL A 75 -7.89 -1.09 3.83
N ARG A 76 -7.41 -2.11 4.53
CA ARG A 76 -6.49 -1.97 5.67
C ARG A 76 -5.41 -3.04 5.58
N ILE A 77 -4.23 -2.73 6.12
CA ILE A 77 -3.15 -3.70 6.24
C ILE A 77 -3.55 -4.74 7.27
N ARG A 78 -3.39 -6.02 6.91
CA ARG A 78 -3.71 -7.12 7.83
C ARG A 78 -2.78 -7.05 9.04
N LYS A 79 -3.33 -7.27 10.23
CA LYS A 79 -2.55 -7.46 11.46
C LYS A 79 -2.30 -8.94 11.70
N ALA A 80 -1.08 -9.28 12.11
CA ALA A 80 -0.71 -10.59 12.61
C ALA A 80 -1.38 -10.87 13.97
N ALA A 81 -1.26 -12.11 14.47
CA ALA A 81 -1.75 -12.47 15.80
C ALA A 81 -1.10 -11.63 16.92
N THR A 82 0.10 -11.09 16.68
CA THR A 82 0.81 -10.17 17.59
C THR A 82 0.22 -8.76 17.61
N GLY A 83 -0.67 -8.43 16.66
CA GLY A 83 -1.21 -7.08 16.47
C GLY A 83 -0.37 -6.20 15.54
N GLU A 84 0.80 -6.67 15.11
CA GLU A 84 1.68 -5.96 14.18
C GLU A 84 1.15 -6.03 12.74
N GLU A 85 1.36 -4.97 11.98
CA GLU A 85 1.01 -4.93 10.56
C GLU A 85 1.89 -5.90 9.74
N MET A 86 1.26 -6.63 8.83
CA MET A 86 1.90 -7.63 7.98
C MET A 86 2.62 -6.96 6.78
N ILE A 87 3.71 -6.26 7.09
CA ILE A 87 4.59 -5.56 6.15
C ILE A 87 5.97 -6.21 6.25
N TYR A 88 6.45 -6.84 5.17
CA TYR A 88 7.69 -7.62 5.18
C TYR A 88 8.63 -7.19 4.05
N PRO A 89 9.95 -7.28 4.25
CA PRO A 89 10.90 -7.15 3.14
C PRO A 89 10.61 -8.21 2.09
N TRP A 90 10.70 -7.80 0.83
CA TRP A 90 10.63 -8.69 -0.32
C TRP A 90 11.92 -8.56 -1.10
N GLU A 91 12.59 -9.68 -1.33
CA GLU A 91 13.75 -9.75 -2.20
C GLU A 91 13.32 -10.45 -3.49
N GLY A 92 13.46 -9.77 -4.61
CA GLY A 92 13.20 -10.35 -5.91
C GLY A 92 14.24 -11.41 -6.24
N GLU A 93 13.80 -12.65 -6.34
CA GLU A 93 14.64 -13.74 -6.83
C GLU A 93 15.14 -13.41 -8.24
N THR A 94 16.46 -13.47 -8.43
CA THR A 94 17.08 -13.36 -9.76
C THR A 94 17.00 -14.68 -10.55
N SER A 95 16.29 -15.68 -10.04
CA SER A 95 16.40 -17.08 -10.42
C SER A 95 15.22 -17.69 -11.19
N ASP A 96 14.15 -16.97 -11.52
CA ASP A 96 13.12 -17.49 -12.42
C ASP A 96 12.93 -16.63 -13.66
N ASN A 97 13.53 -17.09 -14.77
CA ASN A 97 13.40 -16.56 -16.12
C ASN A 97 11.96 -16.59 -16.70
N ASN A 98 10.94 -16.96 -15.92
CA ASN A 98 9.58 -17.19 -16.40
C ASN A 98 8.52 -16.19 -15.93
N ASP A 99 8.79 -15.30 -14.96
CA ASP A 99 7.79 -14.30 -14.58
C ASP A 99 7.81 -13.08 -15.51
N SER A 100 7.21 -13.27 -16.69
CA SER A 100 7.09 -12.25 -17.74
C SER A 100 6.37 -10.98 -17.27
N VAL A 101 5.51 -11.07 -16.24
CA VAL A 101 4.77 -9.94 -15.70
C VAL A 101 5.72 -9.05 -14.91
N LEU A 102 6.49 -9.61 -13.97
CA LEU A 102 7.46 -8.85 -13.18
C LEU A 102 8.50 -8.16 -14.08
N GLN A 103 8.97 -8.85 -15.13
CA GLN A 103 9.89 -8.26 -16.12
C GLN A 103 9.25 -7.09 -16.90
N ARG A 104 7.97 -7.18 -17.26
CA ARG A 104 7.25 -6.09 -17.95
C ARG A 104 7.03 -4.88 -17.04
N THR A 105 6.60 -5.11 -15.80
CA THR A 105 6.39 -4.04 -14.82
C THR A 105 7.71 -3.34 -14.48
N LYS A 106 8.80 -4.11 -14.33
CA LYS A 106 10.16 -3.59 -14.19
C LYS A 106 10.56 -2.68 -15.34
N ARG A 107 10.42 -3.14 -16.59
CA ARG A 107 10.76 -2.34 -17.78
C ARG A 107 9.96 -1.04 -17.85
N TRP A 108 8.68 -1.09 -17.47
CA TRP A 108 7.83 0.10 -17.44
C TRP A 108 8.26 1.08 -16.34
N ALA A 109 8.49 0.61 -15.11
CA ALA A 109 9.01 1.42 -14.03
C ALA A 109 10.37 2.06 -14.36
N GLU A 110 11.31 1.26 -14.88
CA GLU A 110 12.62 1.75 -15.35
C GLU A 110 12.48 2.77 -16.48
N SER A 111 11.46 2.65 -17.34
CA SER A 111 11.17 3.62 -18.39
C SER A 111 10.73 4.99 -17.84
N LEU A 112 10.15 5.04 -16.64
CA LEU A 112 9.77 6.29 -15.98
C LEU A 112 10.97 6.96 -15.29
N VAL A 113 12.00 6.18 -14.93
CA VAL A 113 13.17 6.63 -14.15
C VAL A 113 14.34 7.12 -15.03
N LYS A 114 14.27 6.96 -16.37
CA LYS A 114 15.36 7.31 -17.31
C LYS A 114 15.62 8.82 -17.48
N LYS A 115 16.18 9.46 -16.47
CA LYS A 115 17.11 10.60 -16.58
C LYS A 115 18.24 10.46 -15.56
N HIS A 116 19.11 9.46 -15.77
CA HIS A 116 20.54 9.41 -15.44
C HIS A 116 20.94 7.94 -15.28
N THR A 117 21.60 7.40 -16.30
CA THR A 117 22.14 6.03 -16.27
C THR A 117 23.58 6.05 -15.77
N TRP A 118 23.85 5.29 -14.71
CA TRP A 118 25.10 4.57 -14.54
C TRP A 118 24.82 3.07 -14.55
N ARG A 119 25.76 2.30 -15.09
CA ARG A 119 25.66 0.85 -15.33
C ARG A 119 25.81 0.12 -13.99
N GLU A 120 24.74 0.04 -13.22
CA GLU A 120 24.75 -0.65 -11.93
C GLU A 120 24.74 -2.17 -12.12
N LYS A 121 25.65 -2.85 -11.40
CA LYS A 121 25.59 -4.31 -11.18
C LYS A 121 24.15 -4.66 -10.78
N ARG A 122 23.60 -5.77 -11.29
CA ARG A 122 22.28 -6.31 -10.92
C ARG A 122 22.11 -6.31 -9.40
N SER A 123 21.58 -5.22 -8.84
CA SER A 123 21.21 -5.16 -7.43
C SER A 123 19.94 -6.00 -7.28
N ALA A 124 19.83 -6.74 -6.19
CA ALA A 124 18.59 -7.43 -5.86
C ALA A 124 17.46 -6.39 -5.85
N LEU A 125 16.31 -6.70 -6.48
CA LEU A 125 15.14 -5.85 -6.37
C LEU A 125 14.62 -5.99 -4.93
N ILE A 126 14.91 -5.01 -4.10
CA ILE A 126 14.38 -4.94 -2.74
C ILE A 126 13.03 -4.21 -2.82
N GLY A 127 12.04 -4.76 -2.16
CA GLY A 127 10.71 -4.18 -2.06
C GLY A 127 10.04 -4.57 -0.76
N THR A 128 8.74 -4.37 -0.73
CA THR A 128 7.86 -4.62 0.41
C THR A 128 6.73 -5.53 -0.02
N LYS A 129 6.55 -6.64 0.70
CA LYS A 129 5.37 -7.49 0.61
C LYS A 129 4.39 -7.09 1.70
N VAL A 130 3.27 -6.49 1.31
CA VAL A 130 2.19 -6.05 2.21
C VAL A 130 0.97 -6.95 2.03
N PHE A 131 0.27 -7.25 3.13
CA PHE A 131 -0.92 -8.12 3.20
C PHE A 131 -2.15 -7.39 3.73
#